data_AF-A0A2N2DJE8-F1
#
_entry.id   AF-A0A2N2DJE8-F1
#
_cell.length_a   1.000
_cell.length_b   1.000
_cell.length_c   1.000
_cell.angle_alpha   90.00
_cell.angle_beta   90.00
_cell.angle_gamma   90.00
#
_symmetry.space_group_name_H-M   'P 1'
#
loop_
_entity.id
_entity.type
_entity.pdbx_description
1 polymer ?
#
loop_
_entity_poly.entity_id
_entity_poly.type
_entity_poly.pdbx_seq_one_letter_code
_entity_poly.pdbx_strand_id
1 'polypeptide(L)'
;MQSLLETVKSFGLTEFYFSLTVEDKTDLAGYSRHLPCAPLKSNNCSPGCDACFMVVNGAQFLWVTAANAIPDKKLKFAERLLIHALDIATDPEDVAWIHANLAQLYYDDHKYDPEAGRKSILHCRELIKLGYMKPWAKNMIDELMVFQVQ
;
A
#
# COMPACT_ATOMS: atom_id res chain seq x y z
N MET A 1 12.98 -15.20 14.59
CA MET A 1 12.15 -14.02 14.30
C MET A 1 13.12 -12.89 14.02
N GLN A 2 13.21 -12.44 12.78
CA GLN A 2 14.11 -11.34 12.39
C GLN A 2 13.59 -10.04 13.03
N SER A 3 14.48 -9.22 13.58
CA SER A 3 14.06 -7.95 14.19
C SER A 3 13.52 -7.00 13.11
N LEU A 4 12.55 -6.15 13.44
CA LEU A 4 12.00 -5.17 12.49
C LEU A 4 13.09 -4.38 11.75
N LEU A 5 14.12 -3.97 12.49
CA LEU A 5 15.23 -3.19 11.92
C LEU A 5 16.04 -4.00 10.90
N GLU A 6 16.25 -5.29 11.13
CA GLU A 6 16.90 -6.18 10.15
C GLU A 6 16.04 -6.35 8.89
N THR A 7 14.72 -6.50 9.03
CA THR A 7 13.78 -6.56 7.90
C THR A 7 13.80 -5.27 7.09
N VAL A 8 13.63 -4.12 7.75
CA VAL A 8 13.71 -2.78 7.15
C VAL A 8 15.03 -2.60 6.41
N LYS A 9 16.16 -2.98 7.02
CA LYS A 9 17.48 -2.91 6.40
C LYS A 9 17.57 -3.82 5.17
N SER A 10 17.05 -5.05 5.26
CA SER A 10 17.09 -6.01 4.14
C SER A 10 16.28 -5.54 2.92
N PHE A 11 15.26 -4.71 3.14
CA PHE A 11 14.45 -4.11 2.08
C PHE A 11 14.91 -2.71 1.65
N GLY A 12 16.05 -2.23 2.17
CA GLY A 12 16.57 -0.90 1.80
C GLY A 12 15.78 0.27 2.38
N LEU A 13 14.91 0.04 3.37
CA LEU A 13 13.98 1.03 3.93
C LEU A 13 14.56 1.82 5.11
N THR A 14 15.88 1.77 5.30
CA THR A 14 16.54 2.31 6.52
C THR A 14 16.33 3.81 6.66
N GLU A 15 16.55 4.58 5.59
CA GLU A 15 16.38 6.04 5.60
C GLU A 15 14.92 6.43 5.86
N PHE A 16 13.98 5.77 5.17
CA PHE A 16 12.56 5.97 5.38
C PHE A 16 12.17 5.69 6.84
N TYR A 17 12.59 4.54 7.39
CA TYR A 17 12.31 4.18 8.78
C TYR A 17 12.82 5.23 9.76
N PHE A 18 14.02 5.78 9.57
CA PHE A 18 14.54 6.80 10.48
C PHE A 18 13.80 8.13 10.37
N SER A 19 13.21 8.45 9.21
CA SER A 19 12.37 9.64 9.03
C SER A 19 11.00 9.56 9.73
N LEU A 20 10.55 8.35 10.10
CA LEU A 20 9.28 8.15 10.81
C LEU A 20 9.31 8.69 12.25
N THR A 21 8.14 9.13 12.71
CA THR A 21 7.93 9.51 14.12
C THR A 21 8.04 8.28 15.04
N VAL A 22 8.11 8.51 16.36
CA VAL A 22 8.12 7.41 17.34
C VAL A 22 6.80 6.61 17.29
N GLU A 23 5.68 7.31 17.09
CA GLU A 23 4.35 6.68 16.93
C GLU A 23 4.31 5.85 15.65
N ASP A 24 4.72 6.41 14.50
CA ASP A 24 4.76 5.68 13.23
C ASP A 24 5.66 4.44 13.29
N LYS A 25 6.78 4.49 14.03
CA LYS A 25 7.65 3.32 14.24
C LYS A 25 6.97 2.23 15.06
N THR A 26 6.15 2.64 16.03
CA THR A 26 5.35 1.71 16.86
C THR A 26 4.26 1.07 16.01
N ASP A 27 3.55 1.87 15.22
CA ASP A 27 2.52 1.38 14.29
C ASP A 27 3.14 0.47 13.23
N LEU A 28 4.28 0.84 12.63
CA LEU A 28 5.01 -0.01 11.69
C LEU A 28 5.36 -1.36 12.32
N ALA A 29 5.86 -1.37 13.55
CA ALA A 29 6.16 -2.61 14.26
C ALA A 29 4.89 -3.46 14.51
N GLY A 30 3.77 -2.82 14.84
CA GLY A 30 2.49 -3.49 15.09
C GLY A 30 1.91 -4.14 13.83
N TYR A 31 1.75 -3.34 12.78
CA TYR A 31 1.07 -3.75 11.54
C TYR A 31 1.93 -4.63 10.62
N SER A 32 3.24 -4.69 10.82
CA SER A 32 4.15 -5.57 10.08
C SER A 32 4.53 -6.86 10.81
N ARG A 33 4.18 -7.01 12.11
CA ARG A 33 4.67 -8.09 12.99
C ARG A 33 4.48 -9.51 12.44
N HIS A 34 3.38 -9.72 11.70
CA HIS A 34 3.00 -11.04 11.20
C HIS A 34 3.26 -11.22 9.71
N LEU A 35 3.95 -10.28 9.07
CA LEU A 35 4.23 -10.37 7.64
C LEU A 35 5.30 -11.43 7.36
N PRO A 36 4.98 -12.46 6.55
CA PRO A 36 5.98 -13.44 6.12
C PRO A 36 6.95 -12.78 5.13
N CYS A 37 8.11 -12.35 5.62
CA CYS A 37 9.14 -11.67 4.83
C CYS A 37 10.26 -12.63 4.43
N ALA A 38 10.58 -12.68 3.14
CA ALA A 38 11.76 -13.38 2.62
C ALA A 38 12.42 -12.53 1.53
N PRO A 39 13.55 -11.84 1.80
CA PRO A 39 14.17 -10.88 0.88
C PRO A 39 14.68 -11.41 -0.47
N LEU A 40 14.42 -12.68 -0.81
CA LEU A 40 14.75 -13.31 -2.09
C LEU A 40 13.64 -14.31 -2.38
N LYS A 41 13.14 -14.36 -3.63
CA LYS A 41 12.28 -15.47 -4.09
C LYS A 41 13.02 -16.78 -3.81
N SER A 42 12.67 -17.43 -2.71
CA SER A 42 13.12 -18.79 -2.45
C SER A 42 12.45 -19.67 -3.50
N ASN A 43 13.24 -20.26 -4.40
CA ASN A 43 12.78 -21.31 -5.32
C ASN A 43 12.35 -22.59 -4.58
N ASN A 44 12.28 -22.59 -3.24
CA ASN A 44 11.95 -23.73 -2.40
C ASN A 44 10.49 -23.74 -1.91
N CYS A 45 9.62 -22.84 -2.38
CA CYS A 45 8.19 -23.05 -2.18
C CYS A 45 7.76 -24.25 -3.04
N SER A 46 7.24 -25.30 -2.39
CA SER A 46 6.72 -26.47 -3.09
C SER A 46 5.67 -26.05 -4.13
N PRO A 47 5.68 -26.64 -5.34
CA PRO A 47 4.63 -26.40 -6.33
C PRO A 47 3.32 -26.93 -5.74
N GLY A 48 2.46 -26.03 -5.23
CA GLY A 48 1.26 -26.36 -4.46
C GLY A 48 0.99 -25.47 -3.24
N CYS A 49 1.88 -24.53 -2.89
CA CYS A 49 1.63 -23.50 -1.87
C CYS A 49 0.88 -22.29 -2.47
N ASP A 50 -0.32 -22.52 -3.01
CA ASP A 50 -1.13 -21.48 -3.68
C ASP A 50 -1.74 -20.42 -2.73
N ALA A 51 -1.37 -20.41 -1.45
CA ALA A 51 -2.06 -19.63 -0.41
C ALA A 51 -1.18 -18.76 0.50
N CYS A 52 0.16 -18.76 0.38
CA CYS A 52 1.01 -17.94 1.25
C CYS A 52 1.61 -16.77 0.47
N PHE A 53 0.91 -15.63 0.44
CA PHE A 53 1.51 -14.36 0.03
C PHE A 53 2.77 -14.11 0.87
N MET A 54 3.89 -13.79 0.22
CA MET A 54 5.19 -13.58 0.84
C MET A 54 5.71 -12.21 0.42
N VAL A 55 6.12 -11.41 1.40
CA VAL A 55 6.73 -10.11 1.18
C VAL A 55 8.17 -10.31 0.74
N VAL A 56 8.47 -9.96 -0.51
CA VAL A 56 9.81 -10.17 -1.10
C VAL A 56 10.58 -8.89 -1.37
N ASN A 57 9.94 -7.72 -1.27
CA ASN A 57 10.57 -6.42 -1.49
C ASN A 57 10.03 -5.32 -0.56
N GLY A 58 10.68 -4.15 -0.59
CA GLY A 58 10.30 -3.02 0.26
C GLY A 58 8.95 -2.38 -0.08
N ALA A 59 8.57 -2.34 -1.35
CA ALA A 59 7.27 -1.80 -1.77
C ALA A 59 6.13 -2.65 -1.20
N GLN A 60 6.20 -3.97 -1.32
CA GLN A 60 5.26 -4.91 -0.73
C GLN A 60 5.23 -4.81 0.79
N PHE A 61 6.39 -4.69 1.43
CA PHE A 61 6.45 -4.57 2.89
C PHE A 61 5.66 -3.36 3.37
N LEU A 62 5.89 -2.19 2.75
CA LEU A 62 5.18 -0.95 3.10
C LEU A 62 3.70 -1.01 2.72
N TRP A 63 3.37 -1.49 1.52
CA TRP A 63 2.01 -1.64 1.03
C TRP A 63 1.16 -2.50 1.96
N VAL A 64 1.63 -3.71 2.29
CA VAL A 64 0.85 -4.66 3.09
C VAL A 64 0.75 -4.18 4.53
N THR A 65 1.80 -3.55 5.06
CA THR A 65 1.74 -2.90 6.38
C THR A 65 0.70 -1.77 6.39
N ALA A 66 0.61 -0.98 5.32
CA ALA A 66 -0.41 0.06 5.19
C ALA A 66 -1.82 -0.53 5.08
N ALA A 67 -1.99 -1.60 4.28
CA ALA A 67 -3.27 -2.29 4.13
C ALA A 67 -3.80 -2.84 5.47
N ASN A 68 -2.91 -3.34 6.34
CA ASN A 68 -3.26 -3.77 7.69
C ASN A 68 -3.64 -2.61 8.63
N ALA A 69 -3.11 -1.40 8.39
CA ALA A 69 -3.36 -0.22 9.22
C ALA A 69 -4.68 0.52 8.85
N ILE A 70 -5.17 0.36 7.62
CA ILE A 70 -6.39 1.03 7.12
C ILE A 70 -7.65 0.65 7.95
N PRO A 71 -7.93 -0.63 8.26
CA PRO A 71 -9.10 -1.01 9.06
C PRO A 71 -9.16 -0.32 10.43
N ASP A 72 -8.00 -0.07 11.03
CA ASP A 72 -7.86 0.61 12.32
C ASP A 72 -7.87 2.15 12.22
N LYS A 73 -8.20 2.69 11.03
CA LYS A 73 -8.31 4.13 10.75
C LYS A 73 -7.01 4.90 10.96
N LYS A 74 -5.85 4.24 10.84
CA LYS A 74 -4.52 4.88 10.82
C LYS A 74 -4.22 5.51 9.45
N LEU A 75 -5.11 6.37 8.95
CA LEU A 75 -5.14 6.81 7.56
C LEU A 75 -3.88 7.61 7.16
N LYS A 76 -3.44 8.57 7.98
CA LYS A 76 -2.23 9.37 7.68
C LYS A 76 -0.96 8.51 7.65
N PHE A 77 -0.88 7.52 8.53
CA PHE A 77 0.22 6.56 8.56
C PHE A 77 0.20 5.68 7.32
N ALA A 78 -0.95 5.10 6.99
CA ALA A 78 -1.13 4.28 5.79
C ALA A 78 -0.84 5.07 4.50
N GLU A 79 -1.33 6.30 4.36
CA GLU A 79 -1.05 7.18 3.21
C GLU A 79 0.47 7.39 3.05
N ARG A 80 1.18 7.70 4.15
CA ARG A 80 2.64 7.89 4.13
C ARG A 80 3.37 6.62 3.67
N LEU A 81 2.98 5.45 4.17
CA LEU A 81 3.57 4.18 3.74
C LEU A 81 3.30 3.91 2.26
N LEU A 82 2.07 4.11 1.80
CA LEU A 82 1.67 3.86 0.41
C LEU A 82 2.37 4.81 -0.58
N ILE A 83 2.52 6.09 -0.23
CA ILE A 83 3.26 7.04 -1.07
C ILE A 83 4.71 6.59 -1.23
N HIS A 84 5.38 6.26 -0.12
CA HIS A 84 6.77 5.82 -0.21
C HIS A 84 6.91 4.46 -0.90
N ALA A 85 5.94 3.55 -0.70
CA ALA A 85 5.89 2.29 -1.43
C ALA A 85 5.79 2.52 -2.94
N LEU A 86 4.95 3.48 -3.37
CA LEU A 86 4.78 3.83 -4.78
C LEU A 86 6.08 4.39 -5.38
N ASP A 87 6.79 5.25 -4.65
CA ASP A 87 8.04 5.87 -5.11
C ASP A 87 9.16 4.86 -5.38
N ILE A 88 9.16 3.72 -4.66
CA ILE A 88 10.20 2.68 -4.76
C ILE A 88 9.76 1.43 -5.54
N ALA A 89 8.47 1.33 -5.88
CA ALA A 89 7.93 0.17 -6.57
C ALA A 89 8.44 0.09 -8.02
N THR A 90 8.93 -1.08 -8.40
CA THR A 90 9.43 -1.35 -9.78
C THR A 90 8.59 -2.42 -10.50
N ASP A 91 7.85 -3.23 -9.76
CA ASP A 91 6.97 -4.25 -10.32
C ASP A 91 5.58 -3.64 -10.64
N PRO A 92 5.06 -3.80 -11.87
CA PRO A 92 3.77 -3.23 -12.25
C PRO A 92 2.58 -3.72 -11.43
N GLU A 93 2.63 -4.95 -10.90
CA GLU A 93 1.58 -5.50 -10.04
C GLU A 93 1.61 -4.84 -8.66
N ASP A 94 2.80 -4.67 -8.06
CA ASP A 94 2.97 -3.93 -6.80
C ASP A 94 2.44 -2.48 -6.94
N VAL A 95 2.83 -1.79 -8.02
CA VAL A 95 2.35 -0.43 -8.34
C VAL A 95 0.82 -0.39 -8.43
N ALA A 96 0.21 -1.38 -9.08
CA ALA A 96 -1.24 -1.44 -9.20
C ALA A 96 -1.91 -1.61 -7.83
N TRP A 97 -1.43 -2.54 -7.00
CA TRP A 97 -2.00 -2.73 -5.66
C TRP A 97 -1.87 -1.50 -4.77
N ILE A 98 -0.72 -0.81 -4.82
CA ILE A 98 -0.50 0.45 -4.09
C ILE A 98 -1.48 1.53 -4.55
N HIS A 99 -1.67 1.69 -5.86
CA HIS A 99 -2.67 2.63 -6.40
C HIS A 99 -4.10 2.27 -5.99
N ALA A 100 -4.45 0.99 -5.92
CA ALA A 100 -5.77 0.58 -5.45
C ALA A 100 -6.00 0.94 -3.98
N ASN A 101 -5.01 0.72 -3.11
CA ASN A 101 -5.15 1.12 -1.71
C ASN A 101 -5.12 2.63 -1.50
N LEU A 102 -4.34 3.39 -2.28
CA LEU A 102 -4.42 4.85 -2.27
C LEU A 102 -5.79 5.35 -2.74
N ALA A 103 -6.31 4.80 -3.84
CA ALA A 103 -7.65 5.14 -4.33
C ALA A 103 -8.72 4.87 -3.26
N GLN A 104 -8.73 3.68 -2.66
CA GLN A 104 -9.69 3.36 -1.60
C GLN A 104 -9.53 4.26 -0.37
N LEU A 105 -8.29 4.53 0.07
CA LEU A 105 -8.02 5.39 1.22
C LEU A 105 -8.61 6.79 1.02
N TYR A 106 -8.38 7.39 -0.15
CA TYR A 106 -8.92 8.71 -0.46
C TYR A 106 -10.41 8.70 -0.78
N TYR A 107 -10.91 7.62 -1.38
CA TYR A 107 -12.35 7.42 -1.53
C TYR A 107 -13.03 7.37 -0.16
N ASP A 108 -12.47 6.70 0.84
CA ASP A 108 -13.09 6.66 2.17
C ASP A 108 -13.12 8.05 2.85
N ASP A 109 -12.19 8.93 2.50
CA ASP A 109 -12.04 10.27 3.08
C ASP A 109 -12.77 11.39 2.30
N HIS A 110 -13.26 11.11 1.08
CA HIS A 110 -13.81 12.14 0.18
C HIS A 110 -14.98 12.95 0.76
N LYS A 111 -15.72 12.38 1.70
CA LYS A 111 -16.86 13.04 2.35
C LYS A 111 -16.43 14.15 3.31
N TYR A 112 -15.20 14.07 3.80
CA TYR A 112 -14.63 15.03 4.74
C TYR A 112 -13.67 16.01 4.05
N ASP A 113 -12.99 15.55 2.99
CA ASP A 113 -12.10 16.36 2.16
C ASP A 113 -12.40 16.16 0.65
N PRO A 114 -13.00 17.15 -0.04
CA PRO A 114 -13.24 17.07 -1.48
C PRO A 114 -11.96 16.86 -2.31
N GLU A 115 -10.79 17.26 -1.81
CA GLU A 115 -9.52 17.03 -2.50
C GLU A 115 -9.13 15.54 -2.48
N ALA A 116 -9.53 14.79 -1.44
CA ALA A 116 -9.35 13.34 -1.41
C ALA A 116 -10.12 12.67 -2.57
N GLY A 117 -11.33 13.14 -2.91
CA GLY A 117 -12.05 12.65 -4.09
C GLY A 117 -11.25 12.80 -5.39
N ARG A 118 -10.54 13.92 -5.57
CA ARG A 118 -9.67 14.14 -6.75
C ARG A 118 -8.45 13.21 -6.74
N LYS A 119 -7.79 13.05 -5.58
CA LYS A 119 -6.67 12.13 -5.42
C LYS A 119 -7.09 10.68 -5.72
N SER A 120 -8.27 10.27 -5.25
CA SER A 120 -8.84 8.95 -5.55
C SER A 120 -8.99 8.75 -7.07
N ILE A 121 -9.61 9.71 -7.77
CA ILE A 121 -9.79 9.65 -9.24
C ILE A 121 -8.42 9.54 -9.95
N LEU A 122 -7.41 10.27 -9.49
CA LEU A 122 -6.06 10.21 -10.06
C LEU A 122 -5.49 8.78 -9.98
N HIS A 123 -5.58 8.13 -8.83
CA HIS A 123 -5.08 6.76 -8.66
C HIS A 123 -5.92 5.73 -9.43
N CYS A 124 -7.24 5.90 -9.53
CA CYS A 124 -8.07 5.07 -10.39
C CYS A 124 -7.67 5.19 -11.87
N ARG A 125 -7.28 6.37 -12.34
CA ARG A 125 -6.80 6.56 -13.72
C ARG A 125 -5.48 5.83 -13.98
N GLU A 126 -4.55 5.87 -13.03
CA GLU A 126 -3.30 5.11 -13.15
C GLU A 126 -3.55 3.59 -13.18
N LEU A 127 -4.50 3.07 -12.39
CA LEU A 127 -4.91 1.66 -12.47
C LEU A 127 -5.43 1.27 -13.86
N ILE A 128 -6.31 2.10 -14.42
CA ILE A 128 -6.89 1.87 -15.75
C ILE A 128 -5.78 1.83 -16.81
N LYS A 129 -4.81 2.75 -16.71
CA LYS A 129 -3.64 2.83 -17.59
C LYS A 129 -2.73 1.61 -17.47
N LEU A 130 -2.49 1.12 -16.25
CA LEU A 130 -1.68 -0.08 -16.00
C LEU A 130 -2.35 -1.38 -16.45
N GLY A 131 -3.66 -1.37 -16.64
CA GLY A 131 -4.39 -2.55 -17.09
C GLY A 131 -5.13 -3.30 -15.98
N TYR A 132 -4.97 -2.89 -14.73
CA TYR A 132 -5.46 -3.61 -13.55
C TYR A 132 -6.79 -3.04 -13.05
N MET A 133 -7.63 -3.90 -12.48
CA MET A 133 -8.86 -3.52 -11.76
C MET A 133 -9.76 -2.53 -12.52
N LYS A 134 -9.74 -2.53 -13.86
CA LYS A 134 -10.41 -1.51 -14.70
C LYS A 134 -11.88 -1.32 -14.36
N PRO A 135 -12.70 -2.38 -14.20
CA PRO A 135 -14.11 -2.19 -13.87
C PRO A 135 -14.31 -1.51 -12.51
N TRP A 136 -13.55 -1.93 -11.50
CA TRP A 136 -13.60 -1.33 -10.16
C TRP A 136 -13.19 0.14 -10.16
N ALA A 137 -12.06 0.45 -10.81
CA ALA A 137 -11.55 1.82 -10.91
C ALA A 137 -12.52 2.75 -11.67
N LYS A 138 -13.19 2.25 -12.72
CA LYS A 138 -14.20 3.02 -13.45
C LYS A 138 -15.42 3.32 -12.59
N ASN A 139 -15.97 2.32 -11.90
CA ASN A 139 -17.12 2.51 -11.02
C ASN A 139 -16.83 3.54 -9.93
N MET A 140 -15.63 3.47 -9.32
CA MET A 140 -15.22 4.42 -8.30
C MET A 140 -15.11 5.85 -8.83
N ILE A 141 -14.58 6.04 -10.06
CA ILE A 141 -14.56 7.35 -10.71
C ILE A 141 -15.99 7.86 -10.96
N ASP A 142 -16.86 7.02 -11.52
CA ASP A 142 -18.23 7.41 -11.85
C ASP A 142 -18.99 7.87 -10.59
N GLU A 143 -18.84 7.16 -9.48
CA GLU A 143 -19.41 7.55 -8.19
C GLU A 143 -18.87 8.90 -7.70
N LEU A 144 -17.55 9.11 -7.72
CA LEU A 144 -16.93 10.36 -7.24
C LEU A 144 -17.29 11.56 -8.12
N MET A 145 -17.46 11.37 -9.42
CA MET A 145 -17.82 12.44 -10.35
C MET A 145 -19.25 12.96 -10.12
N VAL A 146 -20.17 12.13 -9.58
CA VAL A 146 -21.51 12.60 -9.18
C VAL A 146 -21.44 13.65 -8.08
N PHE A 147 -20.45 13.58 -7.19
CA PHE A 147 -20.30 14.51 -6.06
C PHE A 147 -19.53 15.79 -6.40
N GLN A 148 -18.90 15.88 -7.58
CA GLN A 148 -18.16 17.07 -8.01
C GLN A 148 -19.00 18.10 -8.79
N VAL A 149 -20.30 17.84 -9.01
CA VAL A 149 -21.22 18.71 -9.78
C VAL A 149 -22.16 19.51 -8.86
N GLN A 150 -21.80 19.72 -7.60
CA GLN A 150 -22.50 20.62 -6.66
C GLN A 150 -21.66 21.86 -6.35
#